data_AF-A0A7C6E6I2-F1
#
_entry.id   AF-A0A7C6E6I2-F1
#
_cell.length_a   1.000
_cell.length_b   1.000
_cell.length_c   1.000
_cell.angle_alpha   90.00
_cell.angle_beta   90.00
_cell.angle_gamma   90.00
#
_symmetry.space_group_name_H-M   'P 1'
#
loop_
_entity.id
_entity.type
_entity.pdbx_description
1 polymer ?
#
loop_
_entity_poly.entity_id
_entity_poly.type
_entity_poly.pdbx_seq_one_letter_code
_entity_poly.pdbx_strand_id
1 'polypeptide(L)'
;MLMVLAVTACCLRSQVPQQDARNTNLPNTDTHFTMPVYRTLPEWEQRKAQLRTQILAAAGLLPMPERNPLNPRLFGRIENKDYSIEKVLLETLPGYYLGGNLYRPVGRTGRFPAVASPHGHWTYGRLEHQSLGSIPARCINLARQGYVVFAYDMVGYNDTIQTPHAFGGPAEQLWSFSPLGLQLWNSIRVVDFLQSLPDVDPERIAATGASGGGTQTFLLMAVDERVKFAAPVNMVSGIMQGGCVCENAPNLRLGAFNVEFAAMMAPRPLLLVSATGDWTRNTPQEEFPAIRRIYELYGKPENVENVHIDAPHNYNQASREAVYRFFGKHILGETDPKKLAERSIRPEQPQNMLALHNRTLPEGALEYAGLFRLWRDMARRQAAGTRDLETLRAHFCQNIAVEWPASVLSEVHGERILLSRAGKGDRIPGLLLEGAEPAALVVHPDGAEAARRCDVVRALEKAGRRVLLVDVFQTGSAAAPRDRSHRHFLCFNQTDDANRLQDILTALRFLGTRTSRPIELIGIEKGAVWCLFAAAAAPIKVELKADWSFFGGSDEDFISHFFVPGIQRAGGLETALRLVAGRRQSR
;
A
#
# COMPACT_ATOMS: atom_id res chain seq x y z
N MET A 1 21.94 -39.19 40.19
CA MET A 1 22.79 -37.98 40.11
C MET A 1 22.33 -37.21 38.87
N LEU A 2 21.34 -36.32 39.05
CA LEU A 2 20.78 -35.48 37.99
C LEU A 2 21.76 -34.34 37.69
N MET A 3 22.09 -34.13 36.42
CA MET A 3 22.80 -32.94 35.96
C MET A 3 21.81 -32.09 35.15
N VAL A 4 21.30 -31.04 35.79
CA VAL A 4 20.42 -30.03 35.20
C VAL A 4 21.30 -29.07 34.39
N LEU A 5 21.16 -29.09 33.06
CA LEU A 5 21.71 -28.07 32.18
C LEU A 5 20.75 -26.87 32.20
N ALA A 6 21.11 -25.86 32.99
CA ALA A 6 20.49 -24.55 32.94
C ALA A 6 20.86 -23.89 31.60
N VAL A 7 19.90 -23.78 30.68
CA VAL A 7 20.02 -22.92 29.51
C VAL A 7 19.79 -21.50 29.98
N THR A 8 20.87 -20.77 30.23
CA THR A 8 20.84 -19.32 30.44
C THR A 8 20.39 -18.68 29.14
N ALA A 9 19.17 -18.14 29.12
CA ALA A 9 18.71 -17.27 28.05
C ALA A 9 19.62 -16.02 28.05
N CYS A 10 20.61 -16.01 27.17
CA CYS A 10 21.44 -14.84 26.93
C CYS A 10 20.51 -13.79 26.30
N CYS A 11 20.12 -12.78 27.07
CA CYS A 11 19.56 -11.55 26.53
C CYS A 11 20.63 -10.93 25.62
N LEU A 12 20.63 -11.29 24.34
CA LEU A 12 21.37 -10.58 23.30
C LEU A 12 20.93 -9.12 23.36
N ARG A 13 21.76 -8.26 23.97
CA ARG A 13 21.59 -6.81 23.84
C ARG A 13 21.63 -6.53 22.34
N SER A 14 20.56 -5.94 21.81
CA SER A 14 20.52 -5.50 20.42
C SER A 14 21.66 -4.49 20.19
N GLN A 15 22.63 -4.85 19.36
CA GLN A 15 23.77 -4.02 18.96
C GLN A 15 23.44 -3.26 17.67
N VAL A 16 24.19 -2.20 17.40
CA VAL A 16 24.09 -1.50 16.11
C VAL A 16 24.61 -2.45 15.02
N PRO A 17 23.93 -2.57 13.87
CA PRO A 17 24.37 -3.47 12.81
C PRO A 17 25.73 -3.04 12.22
N GLN A 18 26.50 -4.02 11.74
CA GLN A 18 27.82 -3.77 11.13
C GLN A 18 27.71 -2.99 9.81
N GLN A 19 26.63 -3.20 9.06
CA GLN A 19 26.34 -2.53 7.79
C GLN A 19 24.91 -1.98 7.80
N ASP A 20 24.65 -0.93 7.02
CA ASP A 20 23.29 -0.42 6.84
C ASP A 20 22.50 -1.34 5.90
N ALA A 21 21.49 -2.03 6.44
CA ALA A 21 20.66 -2.95 5.69
C ALA A 21 19.91 -2.27 4.53
N ARG A 22 19.69 -0.96 4.57
CA ARG A 22 19.03 -0.21 3.50
C ARG A 22 19.88 -0.10 2.23
N ASN A 23 21.17 -0.44 2.30
CA ASN A 23 22.08 -0.53 1.16
C ASN A 23 22.28 -1.97 0.66
N THR A 24 22.07 -2.98 1.51
CA THR A 24 22.46 -4.37 1.22
C THR A 24 21.27 -5.34 1.15
N ASN A 25 20.22 -5.10 1.92
CA ASN A 25 18.95 -5.82 1.84
C ASN A 25 17.97 -5.01 0.98
N LEU A 26 17.99 -5.27 -0.33
CA LEU A 26 17.19 -4.56 -1.33
C LEU A 26 16.15 -5.51 -1.93
N PRO A 27 15.06 -5.80 -1.19
CA PRO A 27 14.00 -6.64 -1.71
C PRO A 27 13.41 -6.07 -3.01
N ASN A 28 12.93 -6.97 -3.85
CA ASN A 28 12.34 -6.68 -5.15
C ASN A 28 11.16 -7.63 -5.42
N THR A 29 10.57 -7.51 -6.61
CA THR A 29 9.40 -8.28 -7.03
C THR A 29 9.54 -9.79 -6.86
N ASP A 30 10.75 -10.33 -7.04
CA ASP A 30 11.03 -11.77 -7.08
C ASP A 30 11.79 -12.26 -5.83
N THR A 31 11.90 -11.40 -4.81
CA THR A 31 12.45 -11.79 -3.52
C THR A 31 11.54 -12.82 -2.86
N HIS A 32 12.14 -13.88 -2.30
CA HIS A 32 11.40 -14.85 -1.49
C HIS A 32 11.17 -14.29 -0.09
N PHE A 33 9.95 -13.81 0.16
CA PHE A 33 9.50 -13.33 1.45
C PHE A 33 8.93 -14.47 2.30
N THR A 34 9.28 -14.47 3.58
CA THR A 34 8.75 -15.40 4.58
C THR A 34 7.84 -14.66 5.54
N MET A 35 6.66 -15.23 5.83
CA MET A 35 5.70 -14.65 6.77
C MET A 35 6.35 -14.51 8.17
N PRO A 36 6.34 -13.31 8.78
CA PRO A 36 6.74 -13.17 10.17
C PRO A 36 5.88 -14.03 11.10
N VAL A 37 6.45 -14.42 12.24
CA VAL A 37 5.70 -15.20 13.24
C VAL A 37 4.96 -14.24 14.17
N TYR A 38 3.63 -14.25 14.08
CA TYR A 38 2.75 -13.55 15.03
C TYR A 38 2.25 -14.54 16.07
N ARG A 39 2.56 -14.29 17.35
CA ARG A 39 2.29 -15.23 18.46
C ARG A 39 0.95 -14.98 19.13
N THR A 40 0.42 -13.77 19.02
CA THR A 40 -0.80 -13.35 19.71
C THR A 40 -1.72 -12.57 18.80
N LEU A 41 -3.03 -12.65 19.06
CA LEU A 41 -4.02 -11.87 18.32
C LEU A 41 -3.78 -10.35 18.38
N PRO A 42 -3.44 -9.75 19.55
CA PRO A 42 -3.13 -8.31 19.60
C PRO A 42 -1.93 -7.90 18.73
N GLU A 43 -0.89 -8.74 18.67
CA GLU A 43 0.28 -8.51 17.82
C GLU A 43 -0.11 -8.47 16.33
N TRP A 44 -0.92 -9.45 15.90
CA TRP A 44 -1.43 -9.49 14.54
C TRP A 44 -2.38 -8.32 14.22
N GLU A 45 -3.32 -7.97 15.12
CA GLU A 45 -4.24 -6.85 14.90
C GLU A 45 -3.51 -5.51 14.80
N GLN A 46 -2.47 -5.30 15.62
CA GLN A 46 -1.61 -4.13 15.51
C GLN A 46 -0.93 -4.07 14.14
N ARG A 47 -0.37 -5.21 13.68
CA ARG A 47 0.25 -5.29 12.35
C ARG A 47 -0.76 -5.07 11.22
N LYS A 48 -1.94 -5.68 11.30
CA LYS A 48 -3.03 -5.52 10.33
C LYS A 48 -3.46 -4.06 10.20
N ALA A 49 -3.54 -3.30 11.30
CA ALA A 49 -3.82 -1.87 11.26
C ALA A 49 -2.73 -1.06 10.55
N GLN A 50 -1.45 -1.39 10.79
CA GLN A 50 -0.31 -0.77 10.10
C GLN A 50 -0.34 -1.06 8.60
N LEU A 51 -0.53 -2.33 8.22
CA LEU A 51 -0.62 -2.77 6.83
C LEU A 51 -1.76 -2.08 6.09
N ARG A 52 -2.95 -1.96 6.71
CA ARG A 52 -4.09 -1.24 6.13
C ARG A 52 -3.73 0.21 5.82
N THR A 53 -3.09 0.88 6.77
CA THR A 53 -2.65 2.27 6.61
C THR A 53 -1.61 2.40 5.50
N GLN A 54 -0.66 1.47 5.43
CA GLN A 54 0.37 1.42 4.38
C GLN A 54 -0.24 1.23 2.99
N ILE A 55 -1.19 0.31 2.83
CA ILE A 55 -1.92 0.11 1.56
C ILE A 55 -2.61 1.41 1.15
N LEU A 56 -3.35 2.05 2.06
CA LEU A 56 -4.10 3.28 1.76
C LEU A 56 -3.15 4.45 1.42
N ALA A 57 -2.04 4.60 2.14
CA ALA A 57 -1.03 5.62 1.87
C ALA A 57 -0.37 5.43 0.49
N ALA A 58 0.10 4.21 0.20
CA ALA A 58 0.71 3.88 -1.09
C ALA A 58 -0.28 4.05 -2.27
N ALA A 59 -1.55 3.77 -2.05
CA ALA A 59 -2.63 3.98 -3.02
C ALA A 59 -3.05 5.47 -3.16
N GLY A 60 -2.50 6.38 -2.34
CA GLY A 60 -2.88 7.79 -2.29
C GLY A 60 -4.29 8.04 -1.73
N LEU A 61 -4.85 7.05 -1.04
CA LEU A 61 -6.18 7.07 -0.42
C LEU A 61 -6.14 7.43 1.07
N LEU A 62 -5.03 7.96 1.57
CA LEU A 62 -4.90 8.41 2.96
C LEU A 62 -4.67 9.93 3.04
N PRO A 63 -5.62 10.73 3.59
CA PRO A 63 -6.94 10.32 4.06
C PRO A 63 -7.89 9.91 2.93
N MET A 64 -8.91 9.12 3.28
CA MET A 64 -9.86 8.57 2.31
C MET A 64 -10.54 9.69 1.48
N PRO A 65 -10.56 9.56 0.14
CA PRO A 65 -11.32 10.45 -0.71
C PRO A 65 -12.81 10.44 -0.38
N GLU A 66 -13.49 11.55 -0.70
CA GLU A 66 -14.94 11.63 -0.58
C GLU A 66 -15.63 10.63 -1.52
N ARG A 67 -16.64 9.94 -1.00
CA ARG A 67 -17.46 8.95 -1.71
C ARG A 67 -18.57 9.63 -2.52
N ASN A 68 -18.19 10.42 -3.53
CA ASN A 68 -19.10 11.17 -4.40
C ASN A 68 -20.18 10.29 -5.06
N PRO A 69 -21.37 10.83 -5.43
CA PRO A 69 -22.42 10.06 -6.12
C PRO A 69 -21.89 9.27 -7.33
N LEU A 70 -22.32 8.01 -7.46
CA LEU A 70 -21.81 7.07 -8.46
C LEU A 70 -22.38 7.26 -9.88
N ASN A 71 -23.52 7.96 -9.99
CA ASN A 71 -24.23 8.25 -11.24
C ASN A 71 -24.25 7.07 -12.24
N PRO A 72 -24.66 5.84 -11.83
CA PRO A 72 -24.52 4.65 -12.65
C PRO A 72 -25.37 4.75 -13.91
N ARG A 73 -24.77 4.51 -15.07
CA ARG A 73 -25.47 4.45 -16.37
C ARG A 73 -25.48 3.02 -16.87
N LEU A 74 -26.67 2.42 -16.94
CA LEU A 74 -26.87 1.05 -17.41
C LEU A 74 -27.33 1.08 -18.86
N PHE A 75 -26.77 0.20 -19.69
CA PHE A 75 -27.06 0.16 -21.13
C PHE A 75 -27.38 -1.24 -21.63
N GLY A 76 -28.36 -1.30 -22.54
CA GLY A 76 -28.58 -2.40 -23.47
C GLY A 76 -28.63 -3.76 -22.79
N ARG A 77 -29.60 -3.94 -21.88
CA ARG A 77 -29.86 -5.19 -21.18
C ARG A 77 -30.02 -6.34 -22.18
N ILE A 78 -29.14 -7.33 -22.07
CA ILE A 78 -29.17 -8.58 -22.81
C ILE A 78 -29.81 -9.62 -21.91
N GLU A 79 -31.04 -10.03 -22.22
CA GLU A 79 -31.76 -11.01 -21.44
C GLU A 79 -31.57 -12.41 -22.04
N ASN A 80 -31.06 -13.34 -21.24
CA ASN A 80 -31.01 -14.75 -21.54
C ASN A 80 -32.01 -15.50 -20.65
N LYS A 81 -32.17 -16.81 -20.88
CA LYS A 81 -33.13 -17.65 -20.15
C LYS A 81 -32.93 -17.64 -18.63
N ASP A 82 -31.67 -17.65 -18.16
CA ASP A 82 -31.32 -17.85 -16.75
C ASP A 82 -30.37 -16.79 -16.16
N TYR A 83 -30.01 -15.77 -16.94
CA TYR A 83 -29.25 -14.61 -16.50
C TYR A 83 -29.48 -13.41 -17.42
N SER A 84 -29.14 -12.21 -16.97
CA SER A 84 -29.08 -11.02 -17.80
C SER A 84 -27.72 -10.35 -17.70
N ILE A 85 -27.36 -9.57 -18.73
CA ILE A 85 -26.15 -8.74 -18.75
C ILE A 85 -26.54 -7.30 -19.05
N GLU A 86 -26.02 -6.36 -18.27
CA GLU A 86 -26.10 -4.92 -18.54
C GLU A 86 -24.69 -4.32 -18.60
N LYS A 87 -24.44 -3.42 -19.54
CA LYS A 87 -23.21 -2.62 -19.55
C LYS A 87 -23.36 -1.48 -18.56
N VAL A 88 -22.29 -1.13 -17.87
CA VAL A 88 -22.31 -0.06 -16.86
C VAL A 88 -21.15 0.89 -17.07
N LEU A 89 -21.43 2.19 -16.98
CA LEU A 89 -20.44 3.22 -16.67
C LEU A 89 -20.75 3.76 -15.27
N LEU A 90 -19.72 3.76 -14.41
CA LEU A 90 -19.80 4.15 -13.01
C LEU A 90 -18.86 5.33 -12.75
N GLU A 91 -19.37 6.46 -12.26
CA GLU A 91 -18.55 7.61 -11.94
C GLU A 91 -17.87 7.42 -10.57
N THR A 92 -16.60 7.01 -10.57
CA THR A 92 -15.89 6.66 -9.33
C THR A 92 -15.19 7.86 -8.70
N LEU A 93 -14.79 8.84 -9.49
CA LEU A 93 -14.42 10.21 -9.09
C LEU A 93 -15.17 11.19 -10.00
N PRO A 94 -15.36 12.47 -9.60
CA PRO A 94 -15.96 13.47 -10.47
C PRO A 94 -15.32 13.47 -11.87
N GLY A 95 -16.12 13.14 -12.89
CA GLY A 95 -15.69 13.01 -14.28
C GLY A 95 -14.79 11.81 -14.61
N TYR A 96 -14.58 10.84 -13.71
CA TYR A 96 -13.84 9.59 -13.97
C TYR A 96 -14.78 8.39 -14.00
N TYR A 97 -14.79 7.66 -15.11
CA TYR A 97 -15.72 6.56 -15.34
C TYR A 97 -15.03 5.20 -15.37
N LEU A 98 -15.53 4.30 -14.53
CA LEU A 98 -15.23 2.88 -14.56
C LEU A 98 -16.26 2.15 -15.43
N GLY A 99 -15.77 1.41 -16.40
CA GLY A 99 -16.57 0.52 -17.23
C GLY A 99 -16.69 -0.90 -16.68
N GLY A 100 -17.83 -1.55 -16.95
CA GLY A 100 -18.03 -2.94 -16.57
C GLY A 100 -19.31 -3.58 -17.11
N ASN A 101 -19.52 -4.84 -16.74
CA ASN A 101 -20.73 -5.61 -17.04
C ASN A 101 -21.33 -6.15 -15.75
N LEU A 102 -22.63 -5.90 -15.58
CA LEU A 102 -23.45 -6.37 -14.48
C LEU A 102 -24.23 -7.60 -14.92
N TYR A 103 -23.97 -8.73 -14.27
CA TYR A 103 -24.63 -10.00 -14.52
C TYR A 103 -25.61 -10.27 -13.39
N ARG A 104 -26.85 -10.62 -13.72
CA ARG A 104 -27.91 -10.87 -12.74
C ARG A 104 -28.62 -12.21 -12.97
N PRO A 105 -29.12 -12.85 -11.91
CA PRO A 105 -30.03 -13.99 -12.06
C PRO A 105 -31.35 -13.54 -12.70
N VAL A 106 -31.93 -14.38 -13.57
CA VAL A 106 -33.28 -14.16 -14.16
C VAL A 106 -34.24 -15.21 -13.60
N GLY A 107 -35.51 -14.82 -13.38
CA GLY A 107 -36.56 -15.72 -12.90
C GLY A 107 -36.50 -16.04 -11.40
N ARG A 108 -35.73 -15.28 -10.61
CA ARG A 108 -35.64 -15.39 -9.15
C ARG A 108 -35.99 -14.04 -8.52
N THR A 109 -36.61 -14.08 -7.34
CA THR A 109 -36.96 -12.88 -6.56
C THR A 109 -36.22 -12.86 -5.22
N GLY A 110 -36.11 -11.69 -4.61
CA GLY A 110 -35.40 -11.48 -3.34
C GLY A 110 -34.03 -10.84 -3.51
N ARG A 111 -33.30 -10.70 -2.39
CA ARG A 111 -31.95 -10.15 -2.37
C ARG A 111 -30.91 -11.25 -2.58
N PHE A 112 -29.98 -10.99 -3.49
CA PHE A 112 -28.91 -11.89 -3.89
C PHE A 112 -27.59 -11.50 -3.24
N PRO A 113 -26.72 -12.46 -2.93
CA PRO A 113 -25.31 -12.16 -2.71
C PRO A 113 -24.70 -11.51 -3.96
N ALA A 114 -23.67 -10.68 -3.75
CA ALA A 114 -23.00 -9.98 -4.83
C ALA A 114 -21.51 -10.32 -4.92
N VAL A 115 -20.93 -10.24 -6.11
CA VAL A 115 -19.51 -10.52 -6.37
C VAL A 115 -18.86 -9.38 -7.15
N ALA A 116 -17.87 -8.72 -6.54
CA ALA A 116 -16.94 -7.84 -7.23
C ALA A 116 -15.91 -8.68 -7.99
N SER A 117 -15.79 -8.51 -9.30
CA SER A 117 -15.07 -9.42 -10.16
C SER A 117 -13.99 -8.74 -11.02
N PRO A 118 -12.89 -8.24 -10.41
CA PRO A 118 -11.77 -7.69 -11.16
C PRO A 118 -11.14 -8.76 -12.07
N HIS A 119 -10.50 -8.31 -13.16
CA HIS A 119 -9.77 -9.18 -14.08
C HIS A 119 -8.26 -8.99 -13.96
N GLY A 120 -7.51 -10.00 -14.40
CA GLY A 120 -6.05 -9.91 -14.59
C GLY A 120 -5.68 -9.39 -15.97
N HIS A 121 -4.38 -9.41 -16.27
CA HIS A 121 -3.79 -8.94 -17.54
C HIS A 121 -4.04 -9.92 -18.70
N TRP A 122 -5.30 -10.14 -19.03
CA TRP A 122 -5.71 -10.83 -20.25
C TRP A 122 -5.82 -9.84 -21.40
N THR A 123 -5.66 -10.31 -22.64
CA THR A 123 -5.67 -9.49 -23.85
C THR A 123 -6.95 -8.67 -23.97
N TYR A 124 -8.11 -9.28 -23.71
CA TYR A 124 -9.41 -8.61 -23.81
C TYR A 124 -9.98 -8.15 -22.45
N GLY A 125 -9.14 -8.11 -21.41
CA GLY A 125 -9.51 -7.67 -20.07
C GLY A 125 -10.71 -8.46 -19.52
N ARG A 126 -11.77 -7.76 -19.08
CA ARG A 126 -13.00 -8.40 -18.58
C ARG A 126 -13.79 -9.21 -19.63
N LEU A 127 -13.45 -9.07 -20.92
CA LEU A 127 -14.13 -9.76 -22.01
C LEU A 127 -13.40 -11.03 -22.45
N GLU A 128 -12.27 -11.35 -21.82
CA GLU A 128 -11.47 -12.53 -22.16
C GLU A 128 -12.26 -13.83 -22.03
N HIS A 129 -12.20 -14.67 -23.06
CA HIS A 129 -12.81 -15.99 -23.09
C HIS A 129 -11.93 -17.00 -23.82
N GLN A 130 -11.14 -17.74 -23.05
CA GLN A 130 -10.32 -18.85 -23.51
C GLN A 130 -10.23 -19.97 -22.45
N SER A 131 -9.58 -21.09 -22.79
CA SER A 131 -9.46 -22.26 -21.91
C SER A 131 -8.74 -21.94 -20.59
N LEU A 132 -7.69 -21.13 -20.64
CA LEU A 132 -6.91 -20.72 -19.47
C LEU A 132 -7.60 -19.65 -18.62
N GLY A 133 -8.62 -18.96 -19.13
CA GLY A 133 -9.26 -17.87 -18.41
C GLY A 133 -10.51 -17.38 -19.12
N SER A 134 -11.61 -17.27 -18.38
CA SER A 134 -12.88 -16.78 -18.94
C SER A 134 -13.65 -15.98 -17.89
N ILE A 135 -13.68 -14.66 -18.06
CA ILE A 135 -14.46 -13.77 -17.19
C ILE A 135 -15.97 -13.91 -17.48
N PRO A 136 -16.44 -13.96 -18.75
CA PRO A 136 -17.84 -14.22 -19.04
C PRO A 136 -18.33 -15.55 -18.46
N ALA A 137 -17.56 -16.65 -18.57
CA ALA A 137 -17.99 -17.93 -17.99
C ALA A 137 -18.11 -17.85 -16.47
N ARG A 138 -17.15 -17.19 -15.81
CA ARG A 138 -17.20 -16.90 -14.37
C ARG A 138 -18.48 -16.17 -13.97
N CYS A 139 -18.75 -15.04 -14.61
CA CYS A 139 -19.83 -14.17 -14.21
C CYS A 139 -21.21 -14.74 -14.56
N ILE A 140 -21.35 -15.36 -15.73
CA ILE A 140 -22.59 -16.02 -16.15
C ILE A 140 -22.94 -17.19 -15.22
N ASN A 141 -21.96 -18.03 -14.87
CA ASN A 141 -22.24 -19.19 -14.00
C ASN A 141 -22.52 -18.80 -12.56
N LEU A 142 -21.88 -17.76 -12.04
CA LEU A 142 -22.28 -17.16 -10.76
C LEU A 142 -23.69 -16.56 -10.83
N ALA A 143 -24.03 -15.80 -11.87
CA ALA A 143 -25.40 -15.28 -12.04
C ALA A 143 -26.46 -16.39 -12.04
N ARG A 144 -26.18 -17.46 -12.78
CA ARG A 144 -26.96 -18.69 -12.82
C ARG A 144 -27.12 -19.38 -11.47
N GLN A 145 -26.13 -19.30 -10.59
CA GLN A 145 -26.18 -19.86 -9.23
C GLN A 145 -26.94 -18.94 -8.24
N GLY A 146 -27.19 -17.69 -8.61
CA GLY A 146 -27.95 -16.73 -7.79
C GLY A 146 -27.14 -15.57 -7.24
N TYR A 147 -26.04 -15.20 -7.88
CA TYR A 147 -25.23 -14.04 -7.51
C TYR A 147 -25.50 -12.86 -8.44
N VAL A 148 -25.46 -11.63 -7.92
CA VAL A 148 -25.26 -10.43 -8.75
C VAL A 148 -23.76 -10.22 -8.92
N VAL A 149 -23.24 -10.19 -10.15
CA VAL A 149 -21.80 -10.09 -10.41
C VAL A 149 -21.48 -8.83 -11.17
N PHE A 150 -20.54 -8.04 -10.69
CA PHE A 150 -20.01 -6.92 -11.44
C PHE A 150 -18.56 -7.20 -11.86
N ALA A 151 -18.35 -7.45 -13.15
CA ALA A 151 -17.02 -7.51 -13.74
C ALA A 151 -16.65 -6.15 -14.30
N TYR A 152 -15.51 -5.61 -13.89
CA TYR A 152 -15.14 -4.23 -14.18
C TYR A 152 -13.69 -4.13 -14.62
N ASP A 153 -13.42 -3.08 -15.37
CA ASP A 153 -12.14 -2.87 -16.04
C ASP A 153 -11.02 -2.50 -15.07
N MET A 154 -9.82 -2.98 -15.40
CA MET A 154 -8.57 -2.35 -14.99
C MET A 154 -8.47 -0.95 -15.59
N VAL A 155 -7.67 -0.07 -14.99
CA VAL A 155 -7.45 1.25 -15.60
C VAL A 155 -6.78 1.11 -16.97
N GLY A 156 -7.23 1.87 -17.95
CA GLY A 156 -6.73 1.81 -19.33
C GLY A 156 -7.20 0.59 -20.14
N TYR A 157 -8.13 -0.21 -19.62
CA TYR A 157 -8.75 -1.31 -20.34
C TYR A 157 -10.15 -0.97 -20.81
N ASN A 158 -10.50 -1.49 -21.98
CA ASN A 158 -11.84 -1.54 -22.56
C ASN A 158 -12.63 -0.22 -22.48
N ASP A 159 -13.51 -0.02 -21.49
CA ASP A 159 -14.35 1.17 -21.35
C ASP A 159 -13.77 2.20 -20.34
N THR A 160 -12.69 1.86 -19.62
CA THR A 160 -12.02 2.75 -18.64
C THR A 160 -10.78 3.40 -19.28
N ILE A 161 -11.03 4.22 -20.30
CA ILE A 161 -10.01 4.70 -21.26
C ILE A 161 -9.35 6.04 -20.90
N GLN A 162 -9.81 6.73 -19.86
CA GLN A 162 -9.36 8.09 -19.52
C GLN A 162 -7.92 8.16 -18.98
N THR A 163 -7.32 7.01 -18.72
CA THR A 163 -5.93 6.85 -18.27
C THR A 163 -5.28 5.70 -19.04
N PRO A 164 -3.98 5.78 -19.38
CA PRO A 164 -3.27 4.60 -19.85
C PRO A 164 -3.19 3.55 -18.73
N HIS A 165 -2.94 2.28 -19.08
CA HIS A 165 -2.78 1.23 -18.08
C HIS A 165 -1.50 1.40 -17.24
N ALA A 166 -0.44 1.91 -17.86
CA ALA A 166 0.85 2.16 -17.23
C ALA A 166 1.17 3.65 -17.22
N PHE A 167 1.34 4.20 -16.02
CA PHE A 167 1.87 5.54 -15.75
C PHE A 167 2.50 5.55 -14.35
N GLY A 168 3.24 6.62 -14.01
CA GLY A 168 3.89 6.74 -12.70
C GLY A 168 5.21 7.48 -12.77
N GLY A 169 5.26 8.61 -13.48
CA GLY A 169 6.43 9.48 -13.52
C GLY A 169 6.70 10.15 -12.15
N PRO A 170 7.81 10.89 -12.02
CA PRO A 170 8.19 11.51 -10.76
C PRO A 170 7.09 12.41 -10.17
N ALA A 171 6.42 13.21 -11.00
CA ALA A 171 5.30 14.04 -10.56
C ALA A 171 4.16 13.18 -10.00
N GLU A 172 3.71 12.14 -10.71
CA GLU A 172 2.65 11.26 -10.21
C GLU A 172 3.02 10.57 -8.89
N GLN A 173 4.29 10.19 -8.72
CA GLN A 173 4.80 9.58 -7.48
C GLN A 173 4.77 10.55 -6.29
N LEU A 174 5.07 11.84 -6.46
CA LEU A 174 4.95 12.84 -5.39
C LEU A 174 3.51 12.94 -4.85
N TRP A 175 2.52 12.71 -5.73
CA TRP A 175 1.10 12.83 -5.43
C TRP A 175 0.42 11.49 -5.14
N SER A 176 1.17 10.39 -5.07
CA SER A 176 0.66 9.01 -4.95
C SER A 176 -0.46 8.71 -5.97
N PHE A 177 -0.41 9.33 -7.15
CA PHE A 177 -1.34 9.08 -8.24
C PHE A 177 -0.81 7.90 -9.06
N SER A 178 -1.49 6.76 -9.04
CA SER A 178 -0.97 5.54 -9.66
C SER A 178 -2.08 4.67 -10.22
N PRO A 179 -1.77 3.75 -11.17
CA PRO A 179 -2.74 2.76 -11.63
C PRO A 179 -3.28 1.91 -10.48
N LEU A 180 -2.44 1.53 -9.52
CA LEU A 180 -2.87 0.79 -8.32
C LEU A 180 -3.87 1.60 -7.49
N GLY A 181 -3.57 2.87 -7.24
CA GLY A 181 -4.44 3.76 -6.45
C GLY A 181 -5.82 3.92 -7.08
N LEU A 182 -5.87 4.18 -8.39
CA LEU A 182 -7.13 4.27 -9.13
C LEU A 182 -7.89 2.94 -9.17
N GLN A 183 -7.21 1.80 -9.38
CA GLN A 183 -7.87 0.49 -9.37
C GLN A 183 -8.42 0.11 -7.99
N LEU A 184 -7.67 0.37 -6.92
CA LEU A 184 -8.14 0.10 -5.56
C LEU A 184 -9.33 1.00 -5.21
N TRP A 185 -9.27 2.28 -5.57
CA TRP A 185 -10.40 3.19 -5.41
C TRP A 185 -11.63 2.71 -6.20
N ASN A 186 -11.46 2.39 -7.49
CA ASN A 186 -12.50 1.81 -8.33
C ASN A 186 -13.12 0.57 -7.68
N SER A 187 -12.30 -0.33 -7.13
CA SER A 187 -12.76 -1.54 -6.44
C SER A 187 -13.58 -1.23 -5.18
N ILE A 188 -13.19 -0.23 -4.39
CA ILE A 188 -13.97 0.26 -3.24
C ILE A 188 -15.32 0.83 -3.72
N ARG A 189 -15.31 1.63 -4.79
CA ARG A 189 -16.52 2.22 -5.38
C ARG A 189 -17.45 1.18 -6.02
N VAL A 190 -16.91 0.06 -6.50
CA VAL A 190 -17.70 -1.09 -6.94
C VAL A 190 -18.47 -1.71 -5.78
N VAL A 191 -17.89 -1.80 -4.58
CA VAL A 191 -18.64 -2.28 -3.41
C VAL A 191 -19.77 -1.31 -3.05
N ASP A 192 -19.54 0.00 -3.15
CA ASP A 192 -20.61 1.00 -2.98
C ASP A 192 -21.72 0.83 -4.03
N PHE A 193 -21.36 0.57 -5.29
CA PHE A 193 -22.31 0.31 -6.36
C PHE A 193 -23.15 -0.94 -6.09
N LEU A 194 -22.52 -2.07 -5.76
CA LEU A 194 -23.21 -3.31 -5.47
C LEU A 194 -24.19 -3.14 -4.30
N GLN A 195 -23.80 -2.45 -3.22
CA GLN A 195 -24.68 -2.17 -2.08
C GLN A 195 -25.86 -1.25 -2.43
N SER A 196 -25.74 -0.42 -3.46
CA SER A 196 -26.82 0.47 -3.90
C SER A 196 -27.91 -0.24 -4.71
N LEU A 197 -27.64 -1.46 -5.19
CA LEU A 197 -28.59 -2.22 -5.99
C LEU A 197 -29.70 -2.81 -5.09
N PRO A 198 -30.99 -2.62 -5.41
CA PRO A 198 -32.10 -3.02 -4.54
C PRO A 198 -32.22 -4.54 -4.37
N ASP A 199 -31.70 -5.29 -5.34
CA ASP A 199 -31.67 -6.75 -5.39
C ASP A 199 -30.40 -7.35 -4.79
N VAL A 200 -29.50 -6.56 -4.18
CA VAL A 200 -28.30 -7.04 -3.50
C VAL A 200 -28.48 -7.08 -1.98
N ASP A 201 -27.97 -8.14 -1.36
CA ASP A 201 -27.82 -8.23 0.08
C ASP A 201 -26.45 -7.65 0.51
N PRO A 202 -26.42 -6.52 1.24
CA PRO A 202 -25.18 -5.85 1.61
C PRO A 202 -24.31 -6.68 2.57
N GLU A 203 -24.86 -7.69 3.25
CA GLU A 203 -24.12 -8.58 4.14
C GLU A 203 -23.53 -9.81 3.44
N ARG A 204 -23.73 -9.95 2.12
CA ARG A 204 -23.24 -11.08 1.34
C ARG A 204 -22.48 -10.64 0.09
N ILE A 205 -21.46 -9.80 0.30
CA ILE A 205 -20.56 -9.32 -0.75
C ILE A 205 -19.27 -10.14 -0.77
N ALA A 206 -18.92 -10.65 -1.95
CA ALA A 206 -17.69 -11.38 -2.20
C ALA A 206 -16.81 -10.67 -3.23
N ALA A 207 -15.52 -11.03 -3.27
CA ALA A 207 -14.59 -10.57 -4.30
C ALA A 207 -13.74 -11.71 -4.86
N THR A 208 -13.53 -11.75 -6.18
CA THR A 208 -12.65 -12.73 -6.82
C THR A 208 -12.11 -12.27 -8.18
N GLY A 209 -10.83 -12.56 -8.42
CA GLY A 209 -10.10 -12.27 -9.65
C GLY A 209 -8.80 -13.06 -9.69
N ALA A 210 -8.19 -13.19 -10.87
CA ALA A 210 -6.93 -13.90 -11.06
C ALA A 210 -5.78 -12.96 -11.44
N SER A 211 -4.54 -13.33 -11.09
CA SER A 211 -3.34 -12.55 -11.43
C SER A 211 -3.44 -11.12 -10.87
N GLY A 212 -3.26 -10.09 -11.70
CA GLY A 212 -3.54 -8.69 -11.31
C GLY A 212 -4.94 -8.46 -10.69
N GLY A 213 -5.97 -9.22 -11.11
CA GLY A 213 -7.28 -9.22 -10.47
C GLY A 213 -7.29 -9.90 -9.10
N GLY A 214 -6.40 -10.86 -8.88
CA GLY A 214 -6.10 -11.43 -7.56
C GLY A 214 -5.44 -10.39 -6.65
N THR A 215 -4.51 -9.59 -7.19
CA THR A 215 -3.93 -8.43 -6.48
C THR A 215 -5.01 -7.45 -6.03
N GLN A 216 -5.90 -7.04 -6.94
CA GLN A 216 -7.00 -6.15 -6.56
C GLN A 216 -7.96 -6.80 -5.55
N THR A 217 -8.19 -8.12 -5.64
CA THR A 217 -9.04 -8.85 -4.69
C THR A 217 -8.47 -8.79 -3.27
N PHE A 218 -7.18 -9.13 -3.09
CA PHE A 218 -6.60 -9.13 -1.73
C PHE A 218 -6.34 -7.73 -1.18
N LEU A 219 -6.08 -6.73 -2.04
CA LEU A 219 -5.98 -5.33 -1.59
C LEU A 219 -7.35 -4.78 -1.18
N LEU A 220 -8.40 -5.03 -1.96
CA LEU A 220 -9.76 -4.60 -1.64
C LEU A 220 -10.22 -5.20 -0.30
N MET A 221 -10.09 -6.52 -0.13
CA MET A 221 -10.57 -7.17 1.10
C MET A 221 -9.78 -6.73 2.35
N ALA A 222 -8.52 -6.31 2.19
CA ALA A 222 -7.70 -5.80 3.28
C ALA A 222 -8.17 -4.43 3.81
N VAL A 223 -8.63 -3.56 2.91
CA VAL A 223 -9.03 -2.17 3.24
C VAL A 223 -10.54 -1.97 3.39
N ASP A 224 -11.37 -2.90 2.90
CA ASP A 224 -12.83 -2.81 2.95
C ASP A 224 -13.47 -4.03 3.63
N GLU A 225 -14.00 -3.82 4.83
CA GLU A 225 -14.61 -4.87 5.67
C GLU A 225 -16.00 -5.31 5.20
N ARG A 226 -16.55 -4.63 4.19
CA ARG A 226 -17.81 -5.01 3.55
C ARG A 226 -17.65 -6.24 2.66
N VAL A 227 -16.43 -6.52 2.17
CA VAL A 227 -16.13 -7.80 1.50
C VAL A 227 -16.14 -8.90 2.56
N LYS A 228 -17.17 -9.75 2.56
CA LYS A 228 -17.37 -10.81 3.54
C LYS A 228 -16.72 -12.14 3.13
N PHE A 229 -16.51 -12.36 1.84
CA PHE A 229 -15.94 -13.58 1.29
C PHE A 229 -14.95 -13.23 0.17
N ALA A 230 -13.83 -13.94 0.05
CA ALA A 230 -12.87 -13.64 -1.01
C ALA A 230 -12.19 -14.88 -1.57
N ALA A 231 -11.85 -14.81 -2.85
CA ALA A 231 -11.05 -15.82 -3.53
C ALA A 231 -10.05 -15.16 -4.50
N PRO A 232 -8.87 -14.69 -4.04
CA PRO A 232 -7.78 -14.32 -4.92
C PRO A 232 -7.21 -15.59 -5.59
N VAL A 233 -7.14 -15.57 -6.92
CA VAL A 233 -6.72 -16.74 -7.72
C VAL A 233 -5.33 -16.49 -8.31
N ASN A 234 -4.40 -17.41 -8.09
CA ASN A 234 -3.08 -17.44 -8.72
C ASN A 234 -2.29 -16.14 -8.55
N MET A 235 -2.28 -15.54 -7.36
CA MET A 235 -1.53 -14.30 -7.09
C MET A 235 -0.91 -14.18 -5.70
N VAL A 236 -1.52 -14.76 -4.66
CA VAL A 236 -0.94 -14.75 -3.31
C VAL A 236 0.31 -15.64 -3.31
N SER A 237 1.49 -15.02 -3.19
CA SER A 237 2.78 -15.69 -3.29
C SER A 237 3.84 -15.02 -2.42
N GLY A 238 4.73 -15.84 -1.87
CA GLY A 238 5.96 -15.40 -1.19
C GLY A 238 7.11 -15.13 -2.15
N ILE A 239 7.07 -15.60 -3.40
CA ILE A 239 8.21 -15.55 -4.34
C ILE A 239 8.01 -14.61 -5.54
N MET A 240 6.80 -14.08 -5.76
CA MET A 240 6.53 -13.09 -6.81
C MET A 240 5.40 -12.16 -6.36
N GLN A 241 5.65 -10.84 -6.45
CA GLN A 241 4.79 -9.84 -5.82
C GLN A 241 3.85 -9.08 -6.78
N GLY A 242 3.98 -9.28 -8.09
CA GLY A 242 3.20 -8.61 -9.13
C GLY A 242 4.10 -8.07 -10.24
N GLY A 243 3.80 -8.40 -11.49
CA GLY A 243 4.66 -8.04 -12.63
C GLY A 243 4.38 -6.67 -13.23
N CYS A 244 3.26 -6.03 -12.85
CA CYS A 244 2.82 -4.76 -13.43
C CYS A 244 2.92 -3.59 -12.45
N VAL A 245 3.04 -2.36 -12.98
CA VAL A 245 3.00 -1.13 -12.18
C VAL A 245 1.65 -0.94 -11.47
N CYS A 246 0.55 -1.50 -12.01
CA CYS A 246 -0.77 -1.46 -11.37
C CYS A 246 -0.88 -2.34 -10.11
N GLU A 247 0.18 -3.11 -9.80
CA GLU A 247 0.29 -3.98 -8.63
C GLU A 247 1.37 -3.51 -7.64
N ASN A 248 2.13 -2.46 -7.98
CA ASN A 248 3.36 -2.06 -7.30
C ASN A 248 3.48 -0.53 -7.17
N ALA A 249 2.64 0.08 -6.33
CA ALA A 249 2.79 1.48 -5.97
C ALA A 249 4.03 1.70 -5.07
N PRO A 250 4.70 2.87 -5.15
CA PRO A 250 5.73 3.24 -4.19
C PRO A 250 5.26 3.08 -2.74
N ASN A 251 6.17 2.67 -1.87
CA ASN A 251 5.97 2.43 -0.44
C ASN A 251 4.96 1.30 -0.07
N LEU A 252 4.39 0.58 -1.05
CA LEU A 252 3.38 -0.45 -0.76
C LEU A 252 3.94 -1.64 0.04
N ARG A 253 5.15 -2.10 -0.27
CA ARG A 253 5.76 -3.33 0.26
C ARG A 253 7.01 -3.06 1.10
N LEU A 254 7.02 -1.93 1.83
CA LEU A 254 8.05 -1.66 2.83
C LEU A 254 7.90 -2.65 4.00
N GLY A 255 8.74 -3.68 3.99
CA GLY A 255 8.68 -4.77 4.97
C GLY A 255 7.33 -5.48 5.01
N ALA A 256 6.63 -5.57 3.87
CA ALA A 256 5.34 -6.25 3.72
C ALA A 256 5.25 -6.92 2.35
N PHE A 257 4.36 -7.89 2.18
CA PHE A 257 4.24 -8.66 0.94
C PHE A 257 2.84 -9.30 0.78
N ASN A 258 2.58 -9.96 -0.35
CA ASN A 258 1.24 -10.42 -0.73
C ASN A 258 0.57 -11.36 0.29
N VAL A 259 1.34 -12.21 0.96
CA VAL A 259 0.80 -13.17 1.95
C VAL A 259 0.29 -12.47 3.20
N GLU A 260 0.99 -11.44 3.69
CA GLU A 260 0.51 -10.60 4.79
C GLU A 260 -0.78 -9.88 4.41
N PHE A 261 -0.85 -9.29 3.21
CA PHE A 261 -2.06 -8.62 2.74
C PHE A 261 -3.25 -9.58 2.63
N ALA A 262 -3.03 -10.79 2.12
CA ALA A 262 -4.06 -11.80 2.04
C ALA A 262 -4.53 -12.28 3.43
N ALA A 263 -3.61 -12.41 4.40
CA ALA A 263 -3.94 -12.77 5.77
C ALA A 263 -4.86 -11.75 6.48
N MET A 264 -4.89 -10.48 6.04
CA MET A 264 -5.79 -9.44 6.59
C MET A 264 -7.28 -9.75 6.41
N MET A 265 -7.63 -10.74 5.57
CA MET A 265 -9.00 -11.24 5.48
C MET A 265 -9.48 -11.88 6.78
N ALA A 266 -8.58 -12.45 7.58
CA ALA A 266 -8.91 -13.13 8.83
C ALA A 266 -9.76 -12.23 9.76
N PRO A 267 -10.83 -12.78 10.37
CA PRO A 267 -11.29 -14.19 10.32
C PRO A 267 -12.32 -14.50 9.22
N ARG A 268 -12.57 -13.59 8.27
CA ARG A 268 -13.60 -13.76 7.22
C ARG A 268 -13.22 -14.89 6.25
N PRO A 269 -14.17 -15.63 5.64
CA PRO A 269 -13.83 -16.73 4.75
C PRO A 269 -12.94 -16.33 3.55
N LEU A 270 -11.86 -17.10 3.34
CA LEU A 270 -10.89 -16.91 2.26
C LEU A 270 -10.58 -18.24 1.54
N LEU A 271 -10.65 -18.24 0.21
CA LEU A 271 -10.12 -19.33 -0.62
C LEU A 271 -8.87 -18.86 -1.35
N LEU A 272 -7.76 -19.56 -1.16
CA LEU A 272 -6.57 -19.42 -2.00
C LEU A 272 -6.65 -20.44 -3.13
N VAL A 273 -6.84 -20.00 -4.37
CA VAL A 273 -6.64 -20.89 -5.53
C VAL A 273 -5.23 -20.67 -6.04
N SER A 274 -4.47 -21.75 -6.18
CA SER A 274 -3.09 -21.74 -6.66
C SER A 274 -2.90 -22.72 -7.82
N ALA A 275 -1.79 -22.59 -8.55
CA ALA A 275 -1.47 -23.41 -9.70
C ALA A 275 -0.06 -24.01 -9.62
N THR A 276 0.13 -25.21 -10.18
CA THR A 276 1.44 -25.89 -10.23
C THR A 276 2.45 -25.16 -11.12
N GLY A 277 1.97 -24.53 -12.20
CA GLY A 277 2.79 -23.91 -13.23
C GLY A 277 3.01 -22.41 -13.10
N ASP A 278 2.83 -21.80 -11.93
CA ASP A 278 3.13 -20.38 -11.70
C ASP A 278 3.78 -20.09 -10.34
N TRP A 279 3.89 -18.82 -9.98
CA TRP A 279 4.51 -18.35 -8.73
C TRP A 279 3.74 -18.76 -7.46
N THR A 280 2.52 -19.29 -7.58
CA THR A 280 1.73 -19.82 -6.46
C THR A 280 1.95 -21.31 -6.23
N ARG A 281 2.91 -21.93 -6.93
CA ARG A 281 3.26 -23.36 -6.77
C ARG A 281 3.60 -23.78 -5.34
N ASN A 282 4.08 -22.85 -4.50
CA ASN A 282 4.44 -23.12 -3.11
C ASN A 282 3.25 -22.96 -2.15
N THR A 283 2.08 -22.49 -2.61
CA THR A 283 0.95 -22.15 -1.73
C THR A 283 0.54 -23.26 -0.78
N PRO A 284 0.43 -24.54 -1.19
CA PRO A 284 0.07 -25.60 -0.26
C PRO A 284 1.09 -25.81 0.87
N GLN A 285 2.36 -25.49 0.65
CA GLN A 285 3.46 -25.74 1.58
C GLN A 285 3.89 -24.51 2.39
N GLU A 286 3.76 -23.30 1.83
CA GLU A 286 4.26 -22.07 2.43
C GLU A 286 3.14 -21.08 2.75
N GLU A 287 2.48 -20.52 1.73
CA GLU A 287 1.56 -19.39 1.89
C GLU A 287 0.27 -19.78 2.61
N PHE A 288 -0.37 -20.90 2.26
CA PHE A 288 -1.59 -21.35 2.92
C PHE A 288 -1.36 -21.68 4.40
N PRO A 289 -0.35 -22.50 4.78
CA PRO A 289 -0.05 -22.74 6.20
C PRO A 289 0.32 -21.46 6.96
N ALA A 290 0.98 -20.48 6.32
CA ALA A 290 1.29 -19.19 6.94
C ALA A 290 0.02 -18.38 7.22
N ILE A 291 -0.89 -18.27 6.26
CA ILE A 291 -2.17 -17.55 6.45
C ILE A 291 -3.07 -18.28 7.45
N ARG A 292 -3.13 -19.61 7.40
CA ARG A 292 -3.91 -20.42 8.34
C ARG A 292 -3.50 -20.18 9.80
N ARG A 293 -2.21 -20.04 10.09
CA ARG A 293 -1.72 -19.68 11.43
C ARG A 293 -2.27 -18.34 11.94
N ILE A 294 -2.51 -17.38 11.06
CA ILE A 294 -3.20 -16.14 11.44
C ILE A 294 -4.66 -16.43 11.80
N TYR A 295 -5.38 -17.23 11.01
CA TYR A 295 -6.75 -17.63 11.33
C TYR A 295 -6.86 -18.42 12.65
N GLU A 296 -5.82 -19.19 13.02
CA GLU A 296 -5.72 -19.86 14.33
C GLU A 296 -5.71 -18.88 15.50
N LEU A 297 -5.08 -17.70 15.35
CA LEU A 297 -5.12 -16.63 16.37
C LEU A 297 -6.54 -16.12 16.64
N TYR A 298 -7.44 -16.21 15.64
CA TYR A 298 -8.86 -15.88 15.78
C TYR A 298 -9.73 -17.07 16.22
N GLY A 299 -9.14 -18.27 16.38
CA GLY A 299 -9.90 -19.50 16.61
C GLY A 299 -10.79 -19.91 15.44
N LYS A 300 -10.42 -19.54 14.20
CA LYS A 300 -11.17 -19.82 12.96
C LYS A 300 -10.33 -20.45 11.83
N PRO A 301 -9.44 -21.43 12.09
CA PRO A 301 -8.58 -22.03 11.04
C PRO A 301 -9.34 -22.64 9.86
N GLU A 302 -10.60 -23.02 10.05
CA GLU A 302 -11.50 -23.59 9.05
C GLU A 302 -12.02 -22.56 8.03
N ASN A 303 -11.91 -21.26 8.33
CA ASN A 303 -12.37 -20.20 7.44
C ASN A 303 -11.39 -19.88 6.30
N VAL A 304 -10.22 -20.54 6.26
CA VAL A 304 -9.30 -20.44 5.12
C VAL A 304 -9.09 -21.80 4.49
N GLU A 305 -9.23 -21.85 3.16
CA GLU A 305 -9.09 -23.05 2.34
C GLU A 305 -8.07 -22.81 1.23
N ASN A 306 -7.40 -23.86 0.76
CA ASN A 306 -6.59 -23.83 -0.46
C ASN A 306 -7.04 -24.91 -1.44
N VAL A 307 -7.13 -24.55 -2.71
CA VAL A 307 -7.29 -25.50 -3.82
C VAL A 307 -6.13 -25.30 -4.78
N HIS A 308 -5.34 -26.35 -4.97
CA HIS A 308 -4.19 -26.36 -5.86
C HIS A 308 -4.53 -27.05 -7.17
N ILE A 309 -4.43 -26.33 -8.28
CA ILE A 309 -4.82 -26.77 -9.61
C ILE A 309 -3.58 -27.15 -10.42
N ASP A 310 -3.58 -28.36 -10.96
CA ASP A 310 -2.53 -28.75 -11.91
C ASP A 310 -2.77 -28.08 -13.27
N ALA A 311 -2.11 -26.95 -13.48
CA ALA A 311 -2.24 -26.09 -14.66
C ALA A 311 -1.13 -25.03 -14.69
N PRO A 312 -0.83 -24.44 -15.85
CA PRO A 312 -0.11 -23.17 -15.91
C PRO A 312 -0.94 -22.04 -15.28
N HIS A 313 -0.38 -20.83 -15.24
CA HIS A 313 -1.07 -19.62 -14.76
C HIS A 313 -2.46 -19.45 -15.41
N ASN A 314 -3.52 -19.38 -14.59
CA ASN A 314 -4.89 -19.50 -15.12
C ASN A 314 -5.99 -18.81 -14.28
N TYR A 315 -7.20 -18.82 -14.83
CA TYR A 315 -8.47 -18.93 -14.10
C TYR A 315 -9.39 -19.84 -14.92
N ASN A 316 -8.92 -21.06 -15.17
CA ASN A 316 -9.56 -22.08 -16.00
C ASN A 316 -10.84 -22.61 -15.32
N GLN A 317 -11.53 -23.56 -15.97
CA GLN A 317 -12.79 -24.11 -15.44
C GLN A 317 -12.61 -24.73 -14.04
N ALA A 318 -11.53 -25.49 -13.80
CA ALA A 318 -11.30 -26.12 -12.51
C ALA A 318 -11.13 -25.08 -11.38
N SER A 319 -10.36 -24.01 -11.64
CA SER A 319 -10.22 -22.85 -10.75
C SER A 319 -11.56 -22.13 -10.52
N ARG A 320 -12.37 -21.95 -11.57
CA ARG A 320 -13.71 -21.33 -11.46
C ARG A 320 -14.65 -22.17 -10.60
N GLU A 321 -14.70 -23.48 -10.82
CA GLU A 321 -15.53 -24.37 -10.02
C GLU A 321 -15.07 -24.47 -8.56
N ALA A 322 -13.77 -24.35 -8.27
CA ALA A 322 -13.29 -24.23 -6.89
C ALA A 322 -13.89 -23.00 -6.20
N VAL A 323 -13.91 -21.85 -6.88
CA VAL A 323 -14.54 -20.62 -6.36
C VAL A 323 -16.06 -20.76 -6.25
N TYR A 324 -16.74 -21.36 -7.23
CA TYR A 324 -18.19 -21.61 -7.16
C TYR A 324 -18.54 -22.49 -5.97
N ARG A 325 -17.78 -23.56 -5.73
CA ARG A 325 -17.96 -24.47 -4.58
C ARG A 325 -17.77 -23.75 -3.26
N PHE A 326 -16.72 -22.94 -3.14
CA PHE A 326 -16.45 -22.17 -1.94
C PHE A 326 -17.54 -21.13 -1.65
N PHE A 327 -17.92 -20.32 -2.65
CA PHE A 327 -19.01 -19.35 -2.48
C PHE A 327 -20.35 -20.05 -2.23
N GLY A 328 -20.67 -21.13 -2.95
CA GLY A 328 -21.87 -21.93 -2.72
C GLY A 328 -21.98 -22.41 -1.27
N LYS A 329 -20.90 -23.00 -0.73
CA LYS A 329 -20.83 -23.47 0.66
C LYS A 329 -21.02 -22.33 1.67
N HIS A 330 -20.22 -21.26 1.54
CA HIS A 330 -20.13 -20.22 2.58
C HIS A 330 -21.18 -19.12 2.48
N ILE A 331 -21.79 -18.92 1.30
CA ILE A 331 -22.73 -17.82 1.04
C ILE A 331 -24.16 -18.32 0.80
N LEU A 332 -24.31 -19.44 0.09
CA LEU A 332 -25.62 -20.01 -0.25
C LEU A 332 -26.03 -21.20 0.63
N GLY A 333 -25.09 -21.79 1.38
CA GLY A 333 -25.31 -23.04 2.09
C GLY A 333 -25.48 -24.25 1.16
N GLU A 334 -25.07 -24.15 -0.10
CA GLU A 334 -25.16 -25.22 -1.09
C GLU A 334 -23.84 -25.99 -1.16
N THR A 335 -23.91 -27.31 -1.01
CA THR A 335 -22.73 -28.20 -0.98
C THR A 335 -22.75 -29.27 -2.05
N ASP A 336 -23.83 -29.41 -2.83
CA ASP A 336 -23.90 -30.34 -3.95
C ASP A 336 -23.03 -29.84 -5.12
N PRO A 337 -21.90 -30.51 -5.43
CA PRO A 337 -21.01 -30.09 -6.49
C PRO A 337 -21.69 -30.08 -7.87
N LYS A 338 -22.75 -30.87 -8.08
CA LYS A 338 -23.47 -30.90 -9.37
C LYS A 338 -24.23 -29.60 -9.64
N LYS A 339 -24.75 -28.96 -8.60
CA LYS A 339 -25.46 -27.67 -8.72
C LYS A 339 -24.52 -26.48 -8.88
N LEU A 340 -23.27 -26.64 -8.45
CA LEU A 340 -22.22 -25.63 -8.51
C LEU A 340 -21.24 -25.83 -9.67
N ALA A 341 -21.44 -26.89 -10.47
CA ALA A 341 -20.65 -27.17 -11.66
C ALA A 341 -20.83 -26.10 -12.74
N GLU A 342 -19.77 -25.86 -13.50
CA GLU A 342 -19.85 -24.91 -14.60
C GLU A 342 -20.75 -25.44 -15.72
N ARG A 343 -21.67 -24.60 -16.19
CA ARG A 343 -22.46 -24.87 -17.39
C ARG A 343 -21.85 -24.12 -18.56
N SER A 344 -21.85 -24.77 -19.73
CA SER A 344 -21.39 -24.17 -20.97
C SER A 344 -22.08 -22.82 -21.23
N ILE A 345 -21.32 -21.91 -21.81
CA ILE A 345 -21.79 -20.58 -22.18
C ILE A 345 -21.61 -20.37 -23.69
N ARG A 346 -22.41 -19.46 -24.22
CA ARG A 346 -22.13 -18.81 -25.49
C ARG A 346 -21.76 -17.37 -25.14
N PRO A 347 -20.48 -16.97 -25.18
CA PRO A 347 -20.10 -15.59 -24.88
C PRO A 347 -20.76 -14.64 -25.89
N GLU A 348 -21.16 -13.48 -25.42
CA GLU A 348 -21.61 -12.39 -26.28
C GLU A 348 -20.45 -11.81 -27.08
N GLN A 349 -20.79 -11.18 -28.21
CA GLN A 349 -19.79 -10.49 -29.02
C GLN A 349 -19.22 -9.28 -28.25
N PRO A 350 -17.90 -9.03 -28.27
CA PRO A 350 -17.27 -7.97 -27.47
C PRO A 350 -17.90 -6.59 -27.65
N GLN A 351 -18.28 -6.21 -28.87
CA GLN A 351 -18.95 -4.93 -29.16
C GLN A 351 -20.29 -4.76 -28.43
N ASN A 352 -21.01 -5.87 -28.16
CA ASN A 352 -22.26 -5.84 -27.41
C ASN A 352 -22.03 -5.69 -25.90
N MET A 353 -20.80 -5.89 -25.44
CA MET A 353 -20.39 -5.89 -24.04
C MET A 353 -19.65 -4.62 -23.63
N LEU A 354 -19.28 -3.76 -24.58
CA LEU A 354 -18.64 -2.47 -24.35
C LEU A 354 -19.67 -1.34 -24.25
N ALA A 355 -19.61 -0.55 -23.18
CA ALA A 355 -20.48 0.61 -23.01
C ALA A 355 -20.18 1.71 -24.05
N LEU A 356 -18.90 1.91 -24.35
CA LEU A 356 -18.39 2.95 -25.24
C LEU A 356 -18.28 2.50 -26.71
N HIS A 357 -18.67 1.26 -27.05
CA HIS A 357 -18.74 0.90 -28.47
C HIS A 357 -19.80 1.73 -29.18
N ASN A 358 -19.37 2.53 -30.17
CA ASN A 358 -20.15 3.56 -30.86
C ASN A 358 -20.79 4.60 -29.92
N ARG A 359 -20.18 4.86 -28.76
CA ARG A 359 -20.58 5.93 -27.83
C ARG A 359 -19.34 6.66 -27.33
N THR A 360 -19.52 7.90 -26.90
CA THR A 360 -18.48 8.66 -26.20
C THR A 360 -18.66 8.52 -24.70
N LEU A 361 -17.63 8.93 -23.95
CA LEU A 361 -17.78 9.17 -22.52
C LEU A 361 -18.88 10.20 -22.26
N PRO A 362 -19.52 10.15 -21.07
CA PRO A 362 -20.45 11.18 -20.63
C PRO A 362 -19.91 12.60 -20.72
N GLU A 363 -20.80 13.57 -20.89
CA GLU A 363 -20.46 14.99 -20.72
C GLU A 363 -19.84 15.25 -19.34
N GLY A 364 -18.77 16.05 -19.31
CA GLY A 364 -18.00 16.32 -18.08
C GLY A 364 -16.92 15.29 -17.77
N ALA A 365 -16.75 14.23 -18.57
CA ALA A 365 -15.64 13.30 -18.42
C ALA A 365 -14.28 14.03 -18.54
N LEU A 366 -13.37 13.74 -17.61
CA LEU A 366 -12.05 14.34 -17.55
C LEU A 366 -11.03 13.52 -18.33
N GLU A 367 -10.21 14.17 -19.13
CA GLU A 367 -8.99 13.56 -19.67
C GLU A 367 -7.93 13.38 -18.57
N TYR A 368 -6.88 12.59 -18.84
CA TYR A 368 -5.79 12.28 -17.89
C TYR A 368 -5.27 13.51 -17.13
N ALA A 369 -4.99 14.62 -17.81
CA ALA A 369 -4.49 15.84 -17.17
C ALA A 369 -5.52 16.49 -16.24
N GLY A 370 -6.81 16.40 -16.58
CA GLY A 370 -7.91 16.85 -15.72
C GLY A 370 -8.06 15.97 -14.48
N LEU A 371 -7.97 14.64 -14.64
CA LEU A 371 -7.99 13.68 -13.54
C LEU A 371 -6.84 13.90 -12.58
N PHE A 372 -5.63 14.10 -13.09
CA PHE A 372 -4.47 14.34 -12.25
C PHE A 372 -4.60 15.67 -11.50
N ARG A 373 -5.11 16.75 -12.13
CA ARG A 373 -5.43 18.01 -11.43
C ARG A 373 -6.47 17.80 -10.32
N LEU A 374 -7.58 17.10 -10.61
CA LEU A 374 -8.60 16.78 -9.62
C LEU A 374 -8.01 16.04 -8.41
N TRP A 375 -7.16 15.04 -8.64
CA TRP A 375 -6.50 14.28 -7.59
C TRP A 375 -5.62 15.16 -6.69
N ARG A 376 -4.83 16.07 -7.30
CA ARG A 376 -3.98 17.03 -6.58
C ARG A 376 -4.81 18.00 -5.73
N ASP A 377 -5.89 18.52 -6.29
CA ASP A 377 -6.75 19.47 -5.59
C ASP A 377 -7.51 18.81 -4.43
N MET A 378 -7.92 17.55 -4.59
CA MET A 378 -8.46 16.75 -3.50
C MET A 378 -7.45 16.60 -2.35
N ALA A 379 -6.21 16.24 -2.66
CA ALA A 379 -5.16 16.09 -1.67
C ALA A 379 -4.88 17.38 -0.90
N ARG A 380 -4.75 18.52 -1.62
CA ARG A 380 -4.57 19.85 -1.02
C ARG A 380 -5.71 20.23 -0.09
N ARG A 381 -6.96 20.05 -0.53
CA ARG A 381 -8.15 20.34 0.31
C ARG A 381 -8.18 19.50 1.58
N GLN A 382 -7.83 18.22 1.50
CA GLN A 382 -7.78 17.34 2.67
C GLN A 382 -6.71 17.76 3.68
N ALA A 383 -5.51 18.10 3.22
CA ALA A 383 -4.42 18.58 4.07
C ALA A 383 -4.78 19.93 4.73
N ALA A 384 -5.28 20.89 3.94
CA ALA A 384 -5.72 22.19 4.44
C ALA A 384 -6.90 22.07 5.42
N GLY A 385 -7.83 21.14 5.17
CA GLY A 385 -9.02 20.91 5.99
C GLY A 385 -8.76 20.19 7.33
N THR A 386 -7.64 19.48 7.46
CA THR A 386 -7.31 18.75 8.70
C THR A 386 -6.83 19.74 9.76
N ARG A 387 -7.68 20.08 10.73
CA ARG A 387 -7.39 21.10 11.77
C ARG A 387 -6.46 20.58 12.87
N ASP A 388 -6.67 19.35 13.30
CA ASP A 388 -5.84 18.71 14.32
C ASP A 388 -4.43 18.44 13.79
N LEU A 389 -3.42 19.01 14.47
CA LEU A 389 -2.03 18.89 14.05
C LEU A 389 -1.43 17.52 14.34
N GLU A 390 -2.00 16.76 15.29
CA GLU A 390 -1.56 15.38 15.54
C GLU A 390 -1.98 14.46 14.38
N THR A 391 -3.25 14.51 14.01
CA THR A 391 -3.80 13.81 12.84
C THR A 391 -3.08 14.24 11.55
N LEU A 392 -2.86 15.54 11.34
CA LEU A 392 -2.14 16.03 10.16
C LEU A 392 -0.73 15.43 10.07
N ARG A 393 -0.01 15.34 11.20
CA ARG A 393 1.32 14.74 11.26
C ARG A 393 1.29 13.24 11.06
N ALA A 394 0.30 12.54 11.63
CA ALA A 394 0.14 11.11 11.43
C ALA A 394 -0.04 10.81 9.93
N HIS A 395 -0.96 11.51 9.25
CA HIS A 395 -1.13 11.40 7.79
C HIS A 395 0.13 11.78 7.03
N PHE A 396 0.82 12.85 7.45
CA PHE A 396 2.07 13.30 6.84
C PHE A 396 3.13 12.19 6.87
N CYS A 397 3.42 11.66 8.06
CA CYS A 397 4.39 10.58 8.27
C CYS A 397 4.02 9.28 7.52
N GLN A 398 2.74 8.90 7.52
CA GLN A 398 2.25 7.69 6.86
C GLN A 398 2.39 7.77 5.34
N ASN A 399 2.10 8.92 4.72
CA ASN A 399 2.22 9.10 3.26
C ASN A 399 3.67 9.04 2.78
N ILE A 400 4.63 9.48 3.60
CA ILE A 400 6.06 9.49 3.25
C ILE A 400 6.85 8.32 3.85
N ALA A 401 6.15 7.41 4.52
CA ALA A 401 6.68 6.20 5.16
C ALA A 401 7.81 6.44 6.17
N VAL A 402 7.69 7.47 7.02
CA VAL A 402 8.62 7.68 8.15
C VAL A 402 7.92 7.47 9.48
N GLU A 403 8.67 7.07 10.51
CA GLU A 403 8.14 6.83 11.85
C GLU A 403 8.99 7.51 12.92
N TRP A 404 8.35 7.90 14.03
CA TRP A 404 9.08 8.30 15.22
C TRP A 404 9.60 7.05 15.96
N PRO A 405 10.92 6.90 16.18
CA PRO A 405 11.44 5.66 16.74
C PRO A 405 11.00 5.42 18.19
N ALA A 406 10.52 4.22 18.48
CA ALA A 406 10.19 3.80 19.84
C ALA A 406 11.44 3.84 20.74
N SER A 407 12.55 3.28 20.25
CA SER A 407 13.87 3.27 20.89
C SER A 407 15.00 3.44 19.88
N VAL A 408 16.15 3.88 20.37
CA VAL A 408 17.37 4.08 19.57
C VAL A 408 18.52 3.38 20.26
N LEU A 409 19.22 2.52 19.51
CA LEU A 409 20.48 1.90 19.88
C LEU A 409 21.60 2.89 19.61
N SER A 410 22.61 2.90 20.47
CA SER A 410 23.76 3.78 20.31
C SER A 410 25.06 3.12 20.76
N GLU A 411 26.12 3.30 19.99
CA GLU A 411 27.49 2.91 20.33
C GLU A 411 28.40 4.14 20.23
N VAL A 412 29.18 4.41 21.28
CA VAL A 412 30.03 5.61 21.38
C VAL A 412 31.48 5.20 21.59
N HIS A 413 32.38 5.72 20.75
CA HIS A 413 33.82 5.49 20.80
C HIS A 413 34.58 6.80 20.63
N GLY A 414 34.98 7.42 21.75
CA GLY A 414 35.47 8.80 21.73
C GLY A 414 34.35 9.74 21.27
N GLU A 415 34.66 10.60 20.29
CA GLU A 415 33.64 11.47 19.66
C GLU A 415 32.78 10.73 18.63
N ARG A 416 33.17 9.53 18.17
CA ARG A 416 32.39 8.81 17.17
C ARG A 416 31.17 8.17 17.79
N ILE A 417 30.03 8.29 17.12
CA ILE A 417 28.79 7.64 17.52
C ILE A 417 28.17 6.89 16.34
N LEU A 418 27.54 5.76 16.64
CA LEU A 418 26.65 5.06 15.74
C LEU A 418 25.26 5.01 16.35
N LEU A 419 24.22 5.29 15.55
CA LEU A 419 22.82 5.15 15.94
C LEU A 419 22.11 4.12 15.06
N SER A 420 21.08 3.47 15.60
CA SER A 420 20.19 2.55 14.87
C SER A 420 18.83 2.49 15.53
N ARG A 421 17.75 2.34 14.75
CA ARG A 421 16.44 1.95 15.29
C ARG A 421 16.47 0.47 15.62
N ALA A 422 16.06 0.13 16.84
CA ALA A 422 16.07 -1.25 17.30
C ALA A 422 15.29 -2.18 16.34
N GLY A 423 15.97 -3.20 15.81
CA GLY A 423 15.38 -4.20 14.92
C GLY A 423 15.11 -3.76 13.48
N LYS A 424 15.52 -2.55 13.07
CA LYS A 424 15.31 -2.06 11.69
C LYS A 424 16.53 -2.22 10.78
N GLY A 425 17.72 -2.41 11.34
CA GLY A 425 18.95 -2.66 10.58
C GLY A 425 19.55 -1.43 9.90
N ASP A 426 19.05 -0.23 10.20
CA ASP A 426 19.67 1.02 9.78
C ASP A 426 20.93 1.33 10.59
N ARG A 427 21.86 2.08 10.00
CA ARG A 427 23.12 2.44 10.63
C ARG A 427 23.47 3.89 10.33
N ILE A 428 23.51 4.72 11.36
CA ILE A 428 23.68 6.17 11.23
C ILE A 428 24.98 6.57 11.94
N PRO A 429 26.09 6.73 11.21
CA PRO A 429 27.33 7.26 11.76
C PRO A 429 27.21 8.74 12.12
N GLY A 430 28.08 9.19 13.01
CA GLY A 430 28.16 10.59 13.37
C GLY A 430 29.27 10.91 14.36
N LEU A 431 29.27 12.16 14.80
CA LEU A 431 30.12 12.67 15.87
C LEU A 431 29.24 13.22 16.99
N LEU A 432 29.48 12.79 18.22
CA LEU A 432 28.87 13.33 19.43
C LEU A 432 29.93 14.11 20.21
N LEU A 433 29.76 15.43 20.21
CA LEU A 433 30.55 16.35 21.01
C LEU A 433 29.80 16.61 22.31
N GLU A 434 30.34 16.11 23.41
CA GLU A 434 29.72 16.30 24.73
C GLU A 434 29.83 17.76 25.19
N GLY A 435 28.82 18.21 25.92
CA GLY A 435 28.73 19.59 26.39
C GLY A 435 27.44 19.90 27.12
N ALA A 436 27.19 21.18 27.37
CA ALA A 436 26.01 21.68 28.06
C ALA A 436 24.78 21.79 27.13
N GLU A 437 23.60 21.83 27.74
CA GLU A 437 22.34 22.13 27.06
C GLU A 437 22.23 23.63 26.65
N PRO A 438 21.37 23.98 25.67
CA PRO A 438 20.58 23.08 24.83
C PRO A 438 21.44 22.19 23.91
N ALA A 439 20.96 20.99 23.56
CA ALA A 439 21.66 20.16 22.58
C ALA A 439 21.39 20.66 21.15
N ALA A 440 22.37 20.54 20.25
CA ALA A 440 22.20 20.81 18.83
C ALA A 440 22.34 19.51 18.01
N LEU A 441 21.47 19.33 17.02
CA LEU A 441 21.62 18.34 15.95
C LEU A 441 21.94 19.09 14.66
N VAL A 442 23.05 18.76 14.00
CA VAL A 442 23.49 19.44 12.78
C VAL A 442 23.57 18.44 11.63
N VAL A 443 22.99 18.83 10.50
CA VAL A 443 22.91 18.01 9.28
C VAL A 443 23.48 18.78 8.10
N HIS A 444 24.45 18.18 7.42
CA HIS A 444 25.15 18.73 6.26
C HIS A 444 25.10 17.72 5.10
N PRO A 445 24.93 18.13 3.84
CA PRO A 445 24.84 17.20 2.70
C PRO A 445 26.08 16.32 2.51
N ASP A 446 27.26 16.83 2.86
CA ASP A 446 28.53 16.08 2.81
C ASP A 446 28.87 15.30 4.10
N GLY A 447 27.97 15.28 5.10
CA GLY A 447 28.14 14.52 6.34
C GLY A 447 28.74 15.28 7.54
N ALA A 448 28.91 14.57 8.65
CA ALA A 448 29.28 15.06 9.96
C ALA A 448 30.66 15.75 9.98
N GLU A 449 31.65 15.21 9.28
CA GLU A 449 32.98 15.82 9.21
C GLU A 449 32.96 17.16 8.46
N ALA A 450 32.12 17.28 7.43
CA ALA A 450 31.91 18.56 6.75
C ALA A 450 31.19 19.55 7.67
N ALA A 451 30.13 19.11 8.35
CA ALA A 451 29.43 19.92 9.34
C ALA A 451 30.37 20.49 10.42
N ARG A 452 31.31 19.67 10.93
CA ARG A 452 32.30 20.10 11.95
C ARG A 452 33.16 21.28 11.49
N ARG A 453 33.42 21.40 10.18
CA ARG A 453 34.21 22.48 9.59
C ARG A 453 33.40 23.75 9.33
N CYS A 454 32.11 23.77 9.61
CA CYS A 454 31.28 24.98 9.47
C CYS A 454 31.43 25.91 10.68
N ASP A 455 31.36 27.23 10.45
CA ASP A 455 31.48 28.23 11.51
C ASP A 455 30.42 28.09 12.61
N VAL A 456 29.21 27.67 12.23
CA VAL A 456 28.12 27.43 13.19
C VAL A 456 28.48 26.34 14.20
N VAL A 457 29.17 25.28 13.78
CA VAL A 457 29.58 24.19 14.67
C VAL A 457 30.76 24.59 15.53
N ARG A 458 31.77 25.26 14.95
CA ARG A 458 32.89 25.85 15.72
C ARG A 458 32.40 26.79 16.82
N ALA A 459 31.37 27.60 16.53
CA ALA A 459 30.79 28.50 17.51
C ALA A 459 30.08 27.75 18.65
N LEU A 460 29.35 26.67 18.33
CA LEU A 460 28.70 25.81 19.33
C LEU A 460 29.73 25.09 20.21
N GLU A 461 30.78 24.52 19.60
CA GLU A 461 31.90 23.88 20.31
C GLU A 461 32.59 24.87 21.26
N LYS A 462 32.93 26.07 20.79
CA LYS A 462 33.55 27.13 21.61
C LYS A 462 32.65 27.56 22.77
N ALA A 463 31.33 27.52 22.58
CA ALA A 463 30.35 27.79 23.62
C ALA A 463 30.13 26.60 24.58
N GLY A 464 30.85 25.48 24.41
CA GLY A 464 30.74 24.29 25.25
C GLY A 464 29.41 23.57 25.13
N ARG A 465 28.71 23.71 24.00
CA ARG A 465 27.38 23.11 23.76
C ARG A 465 27.50 21.64 23.35
N ARG A 466 26.55 20.80 23.76
CA ARG A 466 26.42 19.44 23.23
C ARG A 466 25.99 19.49 21.76
N VAL A 467 26.75 18.85 20.88
CA VAL A 467 26.45 18.82 19.43
C VAL A 467 26.50 17.39 18.92
N LEU A 468 25.44 16.96 18.25
CA LEU A 468 25.40 15.73 17.47
C LEU A 468 25.45 16.09 15.98
N LEU A 469 26.47 15.61 15.29
CA LEU A 469 26.66 15.69 13.85
C LEU A 469 26.37 14.31 13.28
N VAL A 470 25.55 14.18 12.23
CA VAL A 470 25.19 12.87 11.67
C VAL A 470 25.49 12.78 10.18
N ASP A 471 26.01 11.62 9.78
CA ASP A 471 26.05 11.16 8.39
C ASP A 471 24.68 10.52 8.09
N VAL A 472 23.70 11.34 7.71
CA VAL A 472 22.41 10.83 7.25
C VAL A 472 22.59 9.99 5.99
N PHE A 473 21.63 9.11 5.70
CA PHE A 473 21.72 8.13 4.61
C PHE A 473 22.33 8.69 3.31
N GLN A 474 23.34 7.98 2.80
CA GLN A 474 24.07 8.35 1.58
C GLN A 474 24.82 9.69 1.66
N THR A 475 25.34 10.06 2.85
CA THR A 475 26.24 11.20 3.07
C THR A 475 27.45 10.79 3.89
N GLY A 476 28.55 11.55 3.82
CA GLY A 476 29.75 11.30 4.64
C GLY A 476 30.21 9.84 4.62
N SER A 477 30.41 9.25 5.81
CA SER A 477 30.79 7.84 5.96
C SER A 477 29.63 6.84 5.81
N ALA A 478 28.39 7.32 5.67
CA ALA A 478 27.21 6.49 5.39
C ALA A 478 26.98 6.25 3.89
N ALA A 479 27.75 6.90 3.01
CA ALA A 479 27.70 6.67 1.58
C ALA A 479 28.18 5.24 1.23
N ALA A 480 27.37 4.51 0.48
CA ALA A 480 27.67 3.14 0.07
C ALA A 480 26.96 2.78 -1.24
N PRO A 481 27.47 1.81 -2.01
CA PRO A 481 26.76 1.30 -3.19
C PRO A 481 25.36 0.79 -2.84
N ARG A 482 24.39 1.08 -3.72
CA ARG A 482 22.99 0.68 -3.57
C ARG A 482 22.39 0.41 -4.94
N ASP A 483 22.04 -0.84 -5.23
CA ASP A 483 21.47 -1.24 -6.52
C ASP A 483 20.00 -0.79 -6.64
N ARG A 484 19.71 0.06 -7.64
CA ARG A 484 18.35 0.57 -7.92
C ARG A 484 17.81 0.08 -9.26
N SER A 485 18.50 -0.85 -9.90
CA SER A 485 18.16 -1.35 -11.24
C SER A 485 16.91 -2.25 -11.24
N HIS A 486 16.53 -2.78 -10.08
CA HIS A 486 15.35 -3.63 -9.95
C HIS A 486 14.05 -2.90 -10.32
N ARG A 487 13.18 -3.60 -11.03
CA ARG A 487 11.83 -3.12 -11.33
C ARG A 487 11.07 -2.83 -10.04
N HIS A 488 10.26 -1.77 -10.07
CA HIS A 488 9.44 -1.38 -8.93
C HIS A 488 10.24 -1.13 -7.64
N PHE A 489 11.50 -0.68 -7.76
CA PHE A 489 12.39 -0.44 -6.61
C PHE A 489 11.69 0.28 -5.45
N LEU A 490 10.96 1.36 -5.75
CA LEU A 490 10.29 2.19 -4.75
C LEU A 490 9.07 1.54 -4.09
N CYS A 491 8.54 0.44 -4.61
CA CYS A 491 7.52 -0.36 -3.93
C CYS A 491 8.10 -1.03 -2.67
N PHE A 492 9.37 -1.46 -2.74
CA PHE A 492 10.02 -2.28 -1.72
C PHE A 492 11.06 -1.51 -0.90
N ASN A 493 11.60 -0.42 -1.46
CA ASN A 493 12.73 0.32 -0.91
C ASN A 493 12.42 1.81 -0.87
N GLN A 494 12.75 2.47 0.23
CA GLN A 494 12.59 3.92 0.35
C GLN A 494 13.62 4.69 -0.49
N THR A 495 13.26 5.91 -0.90
CA THR A 495 14.21 6.86 -1.49
C THR A 495 15.29 7.25 -0.49
N ASP A 496 16.40 7.81 -0.99
CA ASP A 496 17.45 8.30 -0.11
C ASP A 496 16.94 9.40 0.80
N ASP A 497 16.12 10.31 0.29
CA ASP A 497 15.57 11.43 1.07
C ASP A 497 14.63 10.96 2.18
N ALA A 498 13.80 9.94 1.93
CA ALA A 498 12.98 9.33 2.98
C ALA A 498 13.85 8.66 4.06
N ASN A 499 14.93 7.98 3.66
CA ASN A 499 15.90 7.41 4.61
C ASN A 499 16.64 8.50 5.41
N ARG A 500 17.02 9.62 4.78
CA ARG A 500 17.65 10.77 5.45
C ARG A 500 16.71 11.39 6.47
N LEU A 501 15.43 11.58 6.14
CA LEU A 501 14.44 12.03 7.11
C LEU A 501 14.36 11.09 8.31
N GLN A 502 14.29 9.79 8.04
CA GLN A 502 14.23 8.79 9.10
C GLN A 502 15.46 8.82 10.01
N ASP A 503 16.65 9.07 9.46
CA ASP A 503 17.89 9.19 10.25
C ASP A 503 17.88 10.42 11.15
N ILE A 504 17.36 11.55 10.65
CA ILE A 504 17.21 12.78 11.45
C ILE A 504 16.20 12.54 12.58
N LEU A 505 15.08 11.86 12.34
CA LEU A 505 14.11 11.49 13.38
C LEU A 505 14.75 10.59 14.45
N THR A 506 15.60 9.64 14.04
CA THR A 506 16.36 8.77 14.96
C THR A 506 17.34 9.55 15.81
N ALA A 507 18.08 10.49 15.21
CA ALA A 507 19.00 11.37 15.94
C ALA A 507 18.27 12.30 16.91
N LEU A 508 17.13 12.87 16.50
CA LEU A 508 16.27 13.68 17.38
C LEU A 508 15.73 12.88 18.57
N ARG A 509 15.31 11.63 18.34
CA ARG A 509 14.86 10.73 19.42
C ARG A 509 16.00 10.41 20.39
N PHE A 510 17.20 10.14 19.89
CA PHE A 510 18.39 9.88 20.71
C PHE A 510 18.76 11.07 21.61
N LEU A 511 18.76 12.29 21.05
CA LEU A 511 19.02 13.51 21.83
C LEU A 511 17.88 13.81 22.79
N GLY A 512 16.63 13.62 22.37
CA GLY A 512 15.44 13.94 23.16
C GLY A 512 15.29 13.13 24.44
N THR A 513 15.96 11.99 24.58
CA THR A 513 16.04 11.23 25.84
C THR A 513 17.14 11.74 26.78
N ARG A 514 17.94 12.71 26.35
CA ARG A 514 19.13 13.25 27.04
C ARG A 514 19.09 14.77 27.25
N THR A 515 17.98 15.40 26.89
CA THR A 515 17.77 16.83 27.09
C THR A 515 16.37 17.11 27.60
N SER A 516 16.26 18.07 28.51
CA SER A 516 14.97 18.62 28.94
C SER A 516 14.57 19.87 28.15
N ARG A 517 15.56 20.53 27.52
CA ARG A 517 15.36 21.69 26.66
C ARG A 517 15.11 21.31 25.20
N PRO A 518 14.39 22.15 24.42
CA PRO A 518 14.24 21.96 22.98
C PRO A 518 15.59 21.79 22.29
N ILE A 519 15.66 20.84 21.35
CA ILE A 519 16.86 20.58 20.55
C ILE A 519 16.94 21.66 19.46
N GLU A 520 18.11 22.28 19.29
CA GLU A 520 18.40 23.11 18.13
C GLU A 520 18.67 22.20 16.92
N LEU A 521 17.79 22.20 15.92
CA LEU A 521 17.96 21.43 14.69
C LEU A 521 18.51 22.33 13.60
N ILE A 522 19.76 22.13 13.22
CA ILE A 522 20.50 22.98 12.29
C ILE A 522 20.70 22.25 10.97
N GLY A 523 20.11 22.76 9.90
CA GLY A 523 20.29 22.23 8.56
C GLY A 523 21.12 23.18 7.71
N ILE A 524 22.15 22.65 7.04
CA ILE A 524 23.06 23.40 6.18
C ILE A 524 22.82 22.99 4.72
N GLU A 525 22.72 23.98 3.82
CA GLU A 525 22.47 23.77 2.38
C GLU A 525 21.28 22.83 2.13
N LYS A 526 21.43 21.74 1.36
CA LYS A 526 20.36 20.75 1.15
C LYS A 526 19.87 20.09 2.44
N GLY A 527 20.73 20.02 3.47
CA GLY A 527 20.35 19.57 4.82
C GLY A 527 19.28 20.45 5.47
N ALA A 528 19.12 21.71 5.04
CA ALA A 528 18.05 22.59 5.48
C ALA A 528 16.65 22.03 5.16
N VAL A 529 16.47 21.53 3.93
CA VAL A 529 15.19 20.96 3.48
C VAL A 529 14.88 19.68 4.26
N TRP A 530 15.87 18.79 4.42
CA TRP A 530 15.71 17.55 5.20
C TRP A 530 15.33 17.86 6.66
N CYS A 531 15.99 18.84 7.29
CA CYS A 531 15.67 19.25 8.65
C CYS A 531 14.27 19.83 8.80
N LEU A 532 13.80 20.63 7.83
CA LEU A 532 12.45 21.18 7.84
C LEU A 532 11.39 20.06 7.87
N PHE A 533 11.51 19.09 6.97
CA PHE A 533 10.55 17.98 6.88
C PHE A 533 10.67 17.00 8.05
N ALA A 534 11.88 16.77 8.58
CA ALA A 534 12.07 15.98 9.80
C ALA A 534 11.48 16.68 11.03
N ALA A 535 11.61 18.01 11.13
CA ALA A 535 10.97 18.80 12.20
C ALA A 535 9.44 18.69 12.15
N ALA A 536 8.85 18.72 10.96
CA ALA A 536 7.41 18.54 10.77
C ALA A 536 6.94 17.14 11.25
N ALA A 537 7.68 16.10 10.90
CA ALA A 537 7.39 14.70 11.22
C ALA A 537 7.64 14.33 12.69
N ALA A 538 8.63 14.94 13.36
CA ALA A 538 8.94 14.65 14.76
C ALA A 538 7.76 15.05 15.68
N PRO A 539 7.35 14.29 16.70
CA PRO A 539 6.29 14.67 17.64
C PRO A 539 6.76 15.62 18.75
N ILE A 540 8.06 15.95 18.79
CA ILE A 540 8.67 16.81 19.83
C ILE A 540 8.91 18.23 19.34
N LYS A 541 9.03 19.20 20.26
CA LYS A 541 9.43 20.57 19.90
C LYS A 541 10.92 20.63 19.56
N VAL A 542 11.24 21.24 18.42
CA VAL A 542 12.62 21.53 17.97
C VAL A 542 12.74 23.00 17.60
N GLU A 543 13.91 23.58 17.84
CA GLU A 543 14.27 24.92 17.38
C GLU A 543 14.99 24.80 16.03
N LEU A 544 14.20 24.85 14.95
CA LEU A 544 14.73 24.72 13.59
C LEU A 544 15.51 25.99 13.17
N LYS A 545 16.78 25.82 12.83
CA LYS A 545 17.68 26.82 12.25
C LYS A 545 18.19 26.31 10.90
N ALA A 546 17.48 26.64 9.84
CA ALA A 546 17.78 26.17 8.49
C ALA A 546 17.34 27.25 7.48
N ASP A 547 18.14 27.48 6.45
CA ASP A 547 17.77 28.33 5.33
C ASP A 547 17.37 27.46 4.14
N TRP A 548 16.07 27.38 3.88
CA TRP A 548 15.49 26.66 2.76
C TRP A 548 14.90 27.62 1.70
N SER A 549 15.34 28.88 1.66
CA SER A 549 14.82 29.89 0.73
C SER A 549 14.93 29.51 -0.75
N PHE A 550 15.86 28.61 -1.08
CA PHE A 550 16.02 28.02 -2.42
C PHE A 550 14.96 26.97 -2.78
N PHE A 551 14.10 26.56 -1.84
CA PHE A 551 13.13 25.48 -2.03
C PHE A 551 11.69 26.02 -1.96
N GLY A 552 11.05 26.17 -3.12
CA GLY A 552 9.70 26.73 -3.26
C GLY A 552 8.55 25.75 -2.98
N GLY A 553 8.84 24.45 -2.88
CA GLY A 553 7.83 23.40 -2.69
C GLY A 553 7.02 23.06 -3.93
N SER A 554 7.48 23.46 -5.12
CA SER A 554 6.92 22.99 -6.39
C SER A 554 7.25 21.51 -6.64
N ASP A 555 6.52 20.86 -7.55
CA ASP A 555 6.82 19.47 -7.93
C ASP A 555 8.26 19.35 -8.45
N GLU A 556 8.77 20.35 -9.18
CA GLU A 556 10.15 20.38 -9.67
C GLU A 556 11.16 20.51 -8.53
N ASP A 557 10.89 21.33 -7.52
CA ASP A 557 11.76 21.45 -6.34
C ASP A 557 11.91 20.09 -5.64
N PHE A 558 10.81 19.38 -5.44
CA PHE A 558 10.84 18.04 -4.84
C PHE A 558 11.58 17.03 -5.73
N ILE A 559 11.35 17.03 -7.04
CA ILE A 559 12.03 16.11 -7.97
C ILE A 559 13.54 16.35 -7.98
N SER A 560 13.96 17.61 -8.01
CA SER A 560 15.37 17.99 -8.16
C SER A 560 16.17 18.01 -6.86
N HIS A 561 15.52 18.24 -5.72
CA HIS A 561 16.22 18.49 -4.45
C HIS A 561 15.81 17.60 -3.28
N PHE A 562 14.59 17.05 -3.26
CA PHE A 562 14.07 16.30 -2.12
C PHE A 562 12.93 15.36 -2.53
N PHE A 563 13.28 14.19 -3.08
CA PHE A 563 12.31 13.30 -3.71
C PHE A 563 11.83 12.21 -2.74
N VAL A 564 10.57 12.34 -2.32
CA VAL A 564 9.88 11.34 -1.49
C VAL A 564 8.48 11.07 -2.06
N PRO A 565 8.16 9.85 -2.51
CA PRO A 565 6.81 9.51 -2.96
C PRO A 565 5.77 9.84 -1.89
N GLY A 566 4.66 10.42 -2.32
CA GLY A 566 3.57 10.87 -1.44
C GLY A 566 3.80 12.18 -0.69
N ILE A 567 4.95 12.86 -0.83
CA ILE A 567 5.22 14.11 -0.10
C ILE A 567 4.26 15.24 -0.47
N GLN A 568 3.89 15.39 -1.75
CA GLN A 568 2.90 16.38 -2.17
C GLN A 568 1.48 15.91 -1.82
N ARG A 569 1.22 14.60 -1.87
CA ARG A 569 -0.04 14.02 -1.37
C ARG A 569 -0.29 14.33 0.11
N ALA A 570 0.78 14.36 0.89
CA ALA A 570 0.82 14.74 2.30
C ALA A 570 0.69 16.26 2.53
N GLY A 571 0.53 17.06 1.48
CA GLY A 571 0.39 18.51 1.54
C GLY A 571 1.71 19.30 1.45
N GLY A 572 2.81 18.62 1.12
CA GLY A 572 4.07 19.25 0.71
C GLY A 572 4.66 20.23 1.71
N LEU A 573 5.27 21.30 1.17
CA LEU A 573 5.94 22.34 1.96
C LEU A 573 4.96 23.07 2.90
N GLU A 574 3.74 23.35 2.45
CA GLU A 574 2.73 24.06 3.24
C GLU A 574 2.39 23.30 4.52
N THR A 575 2.18 21.99 4.42
CA THR A 575 1.90 21.14 5.59
C THR A 575 3.10 21.07 6.52
N ALA A 576 4.32 20.95 5.99
CA ALA A 576 5.52 20.95 6.81
C ALA A 576 5.68 22.26 7.61
N LEU A 577 5.50 23.41 6.95
CA LEU A 577 5.57 24.72 7.61
C LEU A 577 4.49 24.87 8.68
N ARG A 578 3.27 24.42 8.40
CA ARG A 578 2.16 24.45 9.38
C ARG A 578 2.45 23.59 10.60
N LEU A 579 2.99 22.38 10.41
CA LEU A 579 3.34 21.47 11.50
C LEU A 579 4.49 22.02 12.37
N VAL A 580 5.44 22.71 11.77
CA VAL A 580 6.54 23.38 12.49
C VAL A 580 6.05 24.63 13.22
N ALA A 581 5.23 25.47 12.57
CA ALA A 581 4.72 26.71 13.14
C ALA A 581 3.73 26.49 14.30
N GLY A 582 2.87 25.47 14.21
CA GLY A 582 1.87 25.16 15.23
C GLY A 582 2.46 24.86 16.62
N ARG A 583 3.76 24.55 16.72
CA ARG A 583 4.48 24.38 17.98
C ARG A 583 4.92 25.66 18.66
N ARG A 584 4.81 26.81 17.98
CA ARG A 584 5.12 28.13 18.57
C ARG A 584 3.99 28.63 19.49
N GLN A 585 2.79 28.06 19.41
CA GLN A 585 1.58 28.59 20.06
C GLN A 585 1.06 27.78 21.27
N SER A 586 1.57 26.57 21.54
CA SER A 586 1.25 25.84 22.77
C SER A 586 2.10 26.39 23.94
N ARG A 587 1.58 27.39 24.64
CA ARG A 587 2.09 27.89 25.93
C ARG A 587 1.26 27.32 27.07
#